data_AF-A0A661E4E6-F1
#
_entry.id   AF-A0A661E4E6-F1
#
_cell.length_a   1.000
_cell.length_b   1.000
_cell.length_c   1.000
_cell.angle_alpha   90.00
_cell.angle_beta   90.00
_cell.angle_gamma   90.00
#
_symmetry.space_group_name_H-M   'P 1'
#
loop_
_entity.id
_entity.type
_entity.pdbx_description
1 polymer ?
#
loop_
_entity_poly.entity_id
_entity_poly.type
_entity_poly.pdbx_seq_one_letter_code
_entity_poly.pdbx_strand_id
1 'polypeptide(L)'
;MLDKLKPLFENDLFSESDKTEIQEQWDKTLLEAKSSIKSQLREEFAKKYSHDKKTMIKALDKMVTEGLHSEIAEFRDEKANIAEDRVKSQRKLQENANKFNNFMTSQLAKEVKQLREDRKEQFKGMKMMEGFVAKHLSKEIVEFANDKRDLVETKVRLVSEASQKLSAIKKKFVAESSKKVSQHISQSLNKELTSLNEDIKSARENSFGRRIFEAFSSEFTTTHLNENAAIRKLQKELTNKDSQLNETFSVAKKYKQLTESKNKEIQNIKEHNERTDTLDELLRPLRTDKKEVMHNLLENVQTNRLQGAFEKYLPSVLNSNTKTTKASNSKRNLNESVARTGNKTAKPKKDNNYDNNIVDIKKLAGLK
;
A
#
# COMPACT_ATOMS: atom_id res chain seq x y z
N MET A 1 90.27 87.41 -134.28
CA MET A 1 91.54 88.12 -134.57
C MET A 1 92.61 87.21 -135.18
N LEU A 2 92.72 85.93 -134.80
CA LEU A 2 93.78 85.03 -135.31
C LEU A 2 93.66 84.63 -136.80
N ASP A 3 92.46 84.38 -137.35
CA ASP A 3 92.34 83.93 -138.75
C ASP A 3 92.65 84.99 -139.82
N LYS A 4 92.78 86.28 -139.47
CA LYS A 4 93.13 87.33 -140.44
C LYS A 4 94.63 87.44 -140.73
N LEU A 5 95.47 86.68 -140.02
CA LEU A 5 96.94 86.71 -140.16
C LEU A 5 97.50 85.50 -140.93
N LYS A 6 96.73 84.42 -141.11
CA LYS A 6 97.16 83.22 -141.86
C LYS A 6 97.72 83.49 -143.26
N PRO A 7 97.09 84.29 -144.15
CA PRO A 7 97.59 84.46 -145.52
C PRO A 7 98.91 85.26 -145.63
N LEU A 8 99.40 85.82 -144.51
CA LEU A 8 100.72 86.47 -144.45
C LEU A 8 101.85 85.51 -144.02
N PHE A 9 101.52 84.28 -143.61
CA PHE A 9 102.52 83.27 -143.19
C PHE A 9 102.93 82.28 -144.30
N GLU A 10 102.23 82.26 -145.45
CA GLU A 10 102.44 81.26 -146.51
C GLU A 10 103.07 81.78 -147.81
N ASN A 11 103.35 83.09 -147.94
CA ASN A 11 104.13 83.64 -149.06
C ASN A 11 105.48 84.22 -148.58
N ASP A 12 106.42 83.28 -148.42
CA ASP A 12 107.89 83.36 -148.45
C ASP A 12 108.57 84.75 -148.52
N LEU A 13 108.58 85.51 -147.41
CA LEU A 13 109.37 86.75 -147.32
C LEU A 13 109.70 87.26 -145.88
N PHE A 14 109.91 86.38 -144.90
CA PHE A 14 110.44 86.78 -143.57
C PHE A 14 111.41 85.78 -142.96
N SER A 15 112.43 86.33 -142.29
CA SER A 15 113.53 85.60 -141.65
C SER A 15 113.12 85.00 -140.30
N GLU A 16 113.90 84.04 -139.80
CA GLU A 16 113.66 83.38 -138.52
C GLU A 16 113.76 84.35 -137.32
N SER A 17 114.51 85.46 -137.47
CA SER A 17 114.54 86.60 -136.55
C SER A 17 113.14 87.19 -136.30
N ASP A 18 112.40 87.42 -137.37
CA ASP A 18 111.20 88.27 -137.35
C ASP A 18 110.05 87.55 -136.65
N LYS A 19 110.04 86.21 -136.74
CA LYS A 19 109.15 85.34 -135.95
C LYS A 19 109.44 85.43 -134.46
N THR A 20 110.70 85.51 -134.04
CA THR A 20 111.04 85.63 -132.60
C THR A 20 110.66 86.98 -132.02
N GLU A 21 110.86 88.08 -132.74
CA GLU A 21 110.43 89.41 -132.29
C GLU A 21 108.91 89.54 -132.21
N ILE A 22 108.18 89.03 -133.21
CA ILE A 22 106.71 88.99 -133.18
C ILE A 22 106.21 88.15 -132.01
N GLN A 23 106.86 87.01 -131.72
CA GLN A 23 106.44 86.15 -130.62
C GLN A 23 106.77 86.76 -129.25
N GLU A 24 107.90 87.46 -129.08
CA GLU A 24 108.16 88.25 -127.86
C GLU A 24 107.18 89.40 -127.67
N GLN A 25 106.84 90.15 -128.73
CA GLN A 25 105.84 91.22 -128.64
C GLN A 25 104.44 90.66 -128.37
N TRP A 26 104.11 89.50 -128.95
CA TRP A 26 102.86 88.80 -128.66
C TRP A 26 102.79 88.34 -127.20
N ASP A 27 103.86 87.73 -126.68
CA ASP A 27 103.89 87.29 -125.28
C ASP A 27 103.89 88.47 -124.31
N LYS A 28 104.57 89.60 -124.63
CA LYS A 28 104.51 90.85 -123.85
C LYS A 28 103.08 91.44 -123.84
N THR A 29 102.46 91.65 -125.00
CA THR A 29 101.08 92.17 -125.08
C THR A 29 100.05 91.23 -124.44
N LEU A 30 100.28 89.92 -124.50
CA LEU A 30 99.45 88.91 -123.84
C LEU A 30 99.67 88.88 -122.32
N LEU A 31 100.88 89.15 -121.83
CA LEU A 31 101.18 89.36 -120.40
C LEU A 31 100.54 90.65 -119.86
N GLU A 32 100.62 91.74 -120.62
CA GLU A 32 100.01 93.04 -120.30
C GLU A 32 98.48 92.95 -120.28
N ALA A 33 97.88 92.30 -121.29
CA ALA A 33 96.44 92.03 -121.30
C ALA A 33 96.01 91.16 -120.11
N LYS A 34 96.76 90.09 -119.79
CA LYS A 34 96.51 89.26 -118.61
C LYS A 34 96.66 90.05 -117.30
N SER A 35 97.65 90.94 -117.18
CA SER A 35 97.88 91.72 -115.97
C SER A 35 96.79 92.77 -115.77
N SER A 36 96.38 93.45 -116.84
CA SER A 36 95.27 94.40 -116.87
C SER A 36 93.94 93.73 -116.49
N ILE A 37 93.58 92.61 -117.14
CA ILE A 37 92.38 91.82 -116.81
C ILE A 37 92.43 91.34 -115.36
N LYS A 38 93.59 90.87 -114.86
CA LYS A 38 93.73 90.45 -113.46
C LYS A 38 93.60 91.60 -112.47
N SER A 39 94.01 92.82 -112.85
CA SER A 39 93.83 94.03 -112.04
C SER A 39 92.36 94.47 -112.00
N GLN A 40 91.72 94.57 -113.17
CA GLN A 40 90.30 94.89 -113.30
C GLN A 40 89.43 93.87 -112.54
N LEU A 41 89.70 92.58 -112.71
CA LEU A 41 88.98 91.50 -112.01
C LEU A 41 89.17 91.58 -110.48
N ARG A 42 90.37 91.93 -110.00
CA ARG A 42 90.61 92.20 -108.56
C ARG A 42 89.82 93.41 -108.07
N GLU A 43 89.77 94.48 -108.85
CA GLU A 43 89.02 95.69 -108.50
C GLU A 43 87.52 95.44 -108.50
N GLU A 44 86.99 94.70 -109.48
CA GLU A 44 85.59 94.26 -109.50
C GLU A 44 85.25 93.34 -108.33
N PHE A 45 86.09 92.35 -108.01
CA PHE A 45 85.88 91.50 -106.84
C PHE A 45 85.95 92.31 -105.54
N ALA A 46 86.86 93.28 -105.40
CA ALA A 46 86.92 94.16 -104.25
C ALA A 46 85.68 95.07 -104.14
N LYS A 47 85.18 95.61 -105.27
CA LYS A 47 83.95 96.40 -105.33
C LYS A 47 82.71 95.57 -104.98
N LYS A 48 82.57 94.37 -105.56
CA LYS A 48 81.48 93.42 -105.23
C LYS A 48 81.54 93.01 -103.76
N TYR A 49 82.69 92.55 -103.26
CA TYR A 49 82.85 92.20 -101.86
C TYR A 49 82.55 93.37 -100.90
N SER A 50 82.95 94.60 -101.24
CA SER A 50 82.61 95.81 -100.48
C SER A 50 81.10 96.13 -100.52
N HIS A 51 80.44 95.90 -101.66
CA HIS A 51 79.00 96.04 -101.79
C HIS A 51 78.25 94.97 -100.98
N ASP A 52 78.59 93.70 -101.16
CA ASP A 52 77.97 92.55 -100.50
C ASP A 52 78.18 92.58 -98.98
N LYS A 53 79.34 93.04 -98.51
CA LYS A 53 79.58 93.32 -97.10
C LYS A 53 78.67 94.44 -96.58
N LYS A 54 78.47 95.52 -97.35
CA LYS A 54 77.57 96.62 -96.96
C LYS A 54 76.09 96.22 -97.00
N THR A 55 75.66 95.38 -97.94
CA THR A 55 74.29 94.87 -97.99
C THR A 55 74.03 93.86 -96.88
N MET A 56 74.97 92.94 -96.58
CA MET A 56 74.87 92.07 -95.41
C MET A 56 74.82 92.86 -94.09
N ILE A 57 75.70 93.87 -93.91
CA ILE A 57 75.66 94.71 -92.70
C ILE A 57 74.30 95.42 -92.59
N LYS A 58 73.77 96.00 -93.67
CA LYS A 58 72.43 96.63 -93.66
C LYS A 58 71.29 95.64 -93.42
N ALA A 59 71.38 94.42 -93.95
CA ALA A 59 70.37 93.39 -93.73
C ALA A 59 70.39 92.88 -92.29
N LEU A 60 71.58 92.69 -91.70
CA LEU A 60 71.75 92.35 -90.29
C LEU A 60 71.28 93.49 -89.38
N ASP A 61 71.67 94.73 -89.66
CA ASP A 61 71.25 95.92 -88.90
C ASP A 61 69.74 96.12 -88.96
N LYS A 62 69.13 95.92 -90.13
CA LYS A 62 67.67 95.92 -90.30
C LYS A 62 66.99 94.77 -89.53
N MET A 63 67.48 93.53 -89.66
CA MET A 63 66.91 92.36 -89.00
C MET A 63 67.01 92.47 -87.47
N VAL A 64 68.15 92.92 -86.95
CA VAL A 64 68.39 93.13 -85.52
C VAL A 64 67.55 94.30 -85.02
N THR A 65 67.57 95.45 -85.70
CA THR A 65 66.87 96.65 -85.22
C THR A 65 65.36 96.51 -85.35
N GLU A 66 64.82 96.14 -86.51
CA GLU A 66 63.37 96.00 -86.69
C GLU A 66 62.83 94.77 -85.94
N GLY A 67 63.52 93.63 -86.00
CA GLY A 67 63.09 92.40 -85.32
C GLY A 67 63.12 92.50 -83.80
N LEU A 68 64.22 93.00 -83.20
CA LEU A 68 64.25 93.23 -81.75
C LEU A 68 63.29 94.35 -81.35
N HIS A 69 63.05 95.36 -82.20
CA HIS A 69 62.09 96.42 -81.85
C HIS A 69 60.64 95.91 -81.86
N SER A 70 60.25 95.06 -82.84
CA SER A 70 58.93 94.42 -82.85
C SER A 70 58.78 93.44 -81.68
N GLU A 71 59.77 92.57 -81.43
CA GLU A 71 59.73 91.65 -80.28
C GLU A 71 59.66 92.40 -78.95
N ILE A 72 60.45 93.48 -78.76
CA ILE A 72 60.41 94.30 -77.53
C ILE A 72 59.07 95.03 -77.38
N ALA A 73 58.41 95.43 -78.48
CA ALA A 73 57.07 96.00 -78.43
C ALA A 73 56.04 94.94 -78.02
N GLU A 74 56.03 93.78 -78.69
CA GLU A 74 55.14 92.65 -78.37
C GLU A 74 55.32 92.17 -76.93
N PHE A 75 56.56 92.01 -76.44
CA PHE A 75 56.84 91.67 -75.04
C PHE A 75 56.38 92.73 -74.03
N ARG A 76 56.36 94.01 -74.40
CA ARG A 76 55.83 95.08 -73.53
C ARG A 76 54.32 95.02 -73.45
N ASP A 77 53.65 94.82 -74.58
CA ASP A 77 52.19 94.72 -74.66
C ASP A 77 51.68 93.43 -74.01
N GLU A 78 52.36 92.29 -74.23
CA GLU A 78 52.07 91.03 -73.52
C GLU A 78 52.25 91.20 -72.01
N LYS A 79 53.34 91.83 -71.55
CA LYS A 79 53.58 92.08 -70.12
C LYS A 79 52.53 93.03 -69.52
N ALA A 80 52.04 94.02 -70.28
CA ALA A 80 50.94 94.88 -69.86
C ALA A 80 49.63 94.08 -69.73
N ASN A 81 49.28 93.27 -70.73
CA ASN A 81 48.11 92.39 -70.71
C ASN A 81 48.15 91.39 -69.55
N ILE A 82 49.29 90.74 -69.30
CA ILE A 82 49.49 89.83 -68.16
C ILE A 82 49.33 90.57 -66.82
N ALA A 83 49.81 91.81 -66.71
CA ALA A 83 49.62 92.62 -65.50
C ALA A 83 48.15 92.98 -65.29
N GLU A 84 47.44 93.39 -66.34
CA GLU A 84 46.01 93.65 -66.29
C GLU A 84 45.21 92.39 -65.89
N ASP A 85 45.49 91.25 -66.51
CA ASP A 85 44.74 90.01 -66.27
C ASP A 85 45.03 89.43 -64.88
N ARG A 86 46.22 89.63 -64.33
CA ARG A 86 46.51 89.37 -62.91
C ARG A 86 45.65 90.27 -62.00
N VAL A 87 45.56 91.57 -62.28
CA VAL A 87 44.72 92.49 -61.50
C VAL A 87 43.22 92.15 -61.63
N LYS A 88 42.72 91.88 -62.84
CA LYS A 88 41.33 91.45 -63.09
C LYS A 88 41.03 90.13 -62.37
N SER A 89 41.95 89.17 -62.39
CA SER A 89 41.80 87.88 -61.70
C SER A 89 41.83 88.04 -60.18
N GLN A 90 42.74 88.84 -59.63
CA GLN A 90 42.80 89.13 -58.19
C GLN A 90 41.54 89.83 -57.71
N ARG A 91 41.01 90.80 -58.46
CA ARG A 91 39.71 91.46 -58.17
C ARG A 91 38.56 90.45 -58.18
N LYS A 92 38.44 89.61 -59.22
CA LYS A 92 37.43 88.54 -59.28
C LYS A 92 37.54 87.56 -58.12
N LEU A 93 38.75 87.17 -57.72
CA LEU A 93 38.98 86.30 -56.57
C LEU A 93 38.57 86.97 -55.26
N GLN A 94 38.90 88.25 -55.07
CA GLN A 94 38.49 89.02 -53.88
C GLN A 94 36.97 89.20 -53.81
N GLU A 95 36.32 89.53 -54.93
CA GLU A 95 34.86 89.58 -55.01
C GLU A 95 34.21 88.23 -54.71
N ASN A 96 34.73 87.13 -55.26
CA ASN A 96 34.20 85.79 -55.03
C ASN A 96 34.43 85.33 -53.59
N ALA A 97 35.58 85.64 -53.00
CA ALA A 97 35.84 85.41 -51.58
C ALA A 97 34.86 86.20 -50.69
N ASN A 98 34.60 87.46 -51.01
CA ASN A 98 33.60 88.27 -50.29
C ASN A 98 32.18 87.72 -50.45
N LYS A 99 31.78 87.33 -51.68
CA LYS A 99 30.47 86.68 -51.94
C LYS A 99 30.35 85.35 -51.19
N PHE A 100 31.40 84.53 -51.16
CA PHE A 100 31.44 83.26 -50.44
C PHE A 100 31.38 83.47 -48.92
N ASN A 101 32.15 84.42 -48.37
CA ASN A 101 32.11 84.76 -46.94
C ASN A 101 30.71 85.28 -46.53
N ASN A 102 30.09 86.13 -47.35
CA ASN A 102 28.73 86.61 -47.12
C ASN A 102 27.69 85.48 -47.22
N PHE A 103 27.84 84.56 -48.18
CA PHE A 103 27.01 83.37 -48.28
C PHE A 103 27.14 82.49 -47.03
N MET A 104 28.37 82.08 -46.68
CA MET A 104 28.67 81.24 -45.51
C MET A 104 28.17 81.87 -44.21
N THR A 105 28.45 83.15 -43.96
CA THR A 105 27.96 83.84 -42.76
C THR A 105 26.43 83.95 -42.73
N SER A 106 25.78 84.23 -43.86
CA SER A 106 24.31 84.26 -43.93
C SER A 106 23.67 82.88 -43.73
N GLN A 107 24.30 81.82 -44.23
CA GLN A 107 23.82 80.45 -44.15
C GLN A 107 24.03 79.88 -42.73
N LEU A 108 25.22 80.07 -42.16
CA LEU A 108 25.50 79.75 -40.75
C LEU A 108 24.58 80.53 -39.80
N ALA A 109 24.28 81.80 -40.09
CA ALA A 109 23.33 82.58 -39.28
C ALA A 109 21.89 82.02 -39.36
N LYS A 110 21.45 81.54 -40.53
CA LYS A 110 20.16 80.83 -40.69
C LYS A 110 20.14 79.52 -39.93
N GLU A 111 21.17 78.68 -40.11
CA GLU A 111 21.28 77.37 -39.45
C GLU A 111 21.38 77.50 -37.92
N VAL A 112 22.15 78.47 -37.40
CA VAL A 112 22.20 78.77 -35.96
C VAL A 112 20.85 79.29 -35.45
N LYS A 113 20.09 80.04 -36.25
CA LYS A 113 18.74 80.48 -35.89
C LYS A 113 17.77 79.30 -35.84
N GLN A 114 17.75 78.47 -36.88
CA GLN A 114 16.93 77.25 -36.95
C GLN A 114 17.26 76.30 -35.78
N LEU A 115 18.54 76.00 -35.54
CA LEU A 115 18.97 75.17 -34.42
C LEU A 115 18.57 75.73 -33.04
N ARG A 116 18.45 77.06 -32.90
CA ARG A 116 17.92 77.71 -31.69
C ARG A 116 16.40 77.63 -31.59
N GLU A 117 15.69 77.60 -32.70
CA GLU A 117 14.23 77.41 -32.77
C GLU A 117 13.90 75.94 -32.47
N ASP A 118 14.56 74.98 -33.11
CA ASP A 118 14.46 73.54 -32.84
C ASP A 118 14.70 73.21 -31.36
N ARG A 119 15.78 73.75 -30.75
CA ARG A 119 16.04 73.57 -29.31
C ARG A 119 14.92 74.13 -28.42
N LYS A 120 14.26 75.22 -28.81
CA LYS A 120 13.11 75.75 -28.06
C LYS A 120 11.90 74.83 -28.17
N GLU A 121 11.68 74.21 -29.33
CA GLU A 121 10.59 73.25 -29.51
C GLU A 121 10.85 71.94 -28.76
N GLN A 122 12.07 71.42 -28.82
CA GLN A 122 12.51 70.29 -28.00
C GLN A 122 12.34 70.57 -26.50
N PHE A 123 12.70 71.77 -26.03
CA PHE A 123 12.49 72.16 -24.62
C PHE A 123 11.01 72.26 -24.24
N LYS A 124 10.15 72.77 -25.13
CA LYS A 124 8.68 72.76 -24.93
C LYS A 124 8.14 71.33 -24.85
N GLY A 125 8.59 70.44 -25.75
CA GLY A 125 8.21 69.03 -25.77
C GLY A 125 8.64 68.29 -24.50
N MET A 126 9.88 68.49 -24.06
CA MET A 126 10.39 67.96 -22.80
C MET A 126 9.54 68.44 -21.62
N LYS A 127 9.27 69.75 -21.51
CA LYS A 127 8.46 70.32 -20.43
C LYS A 127 7.01 69.82 -20.43
N MET A 128 6.42 69.58 -21.60
CA MET A 128 5.10 68.95 -21.74
C MET A 128 5.13 67.50 -21.21
N MET A 129 6.16 66.74 -21.58
CA MET A 129 6.34 65.36 -21.13
C MET A 129 6.61 65.27 -19.62
N GLU A 130 7.48 66.12 -19.07
CA GLU A 130 7.72 66.27 -17.63
C GLU A 130 6.41 66.59 -16.89
N GLY A 131 5.61 67.53 -17.39
CA GLY A 131 4.31 67.88 -16.83
C GLY A 131 3.30 66.73 -16.89
N PHE A 132 3.28 65.97 -17.98
CA PHE A 132 2.43 64.78 -18.13
C PHE A 132 2.85 63.67 -17.15
N VAL A 133 4.13 63.35 -17.08
CA VAL A 133 4.69 62.34 -16.17
C VAL A 133 4.46 62.74 -14.71
N ALA A 134 4.74 63.99 -14.33
CA ALA A 134 4.49 64.47 -12.98
C ALA A 134 2.99 64.43 -12.61
N LYS A 135 2.10 64.74 -13.56
CA LYS A 135 0.64 64.67 -13.35
C LYS A 135 0.12 63.24 -13.26
N HIS A 136 0.69 62.30 -14.01
CA HIS A 136 0.34 60.88 -13.91
C HIS A 136 0.88 60.27 -12.61
N LEU A 137 2.16 60.48 -12.31
CA LEU A 137 2.80 59.94 -11.11
C LEU A 137 2.18 60.52 -9.82
N SER A 138 1.78 61.80 -9.80
CA SER A 138 1.06 62.36 -8.64
C SER A 138 -0.37 61.80 -8.49
N LYS A 139 -1.09 61.52 -9.58
CA LYS A 139 -2.36 60.79 -9.52
C LYS A 139 -2.17 59.36 -9.02
N GLU A 140 -1.22 58.64 -9.59
CA GLU A 140 -0.91 57.25 -9.26
C GLU A 140 -0.49 57.10 -7.79
N ILE A 141 0.27 58.06 -7.23
CA ILE A 141 0.56 58.09 -5.78
C ILE A 141 -0.70 58.26 -4.93
N VAL A 142 -1.66 59.09 -5.35
CA VAL A 142 -2.92 59.31 -4.63
C VAL A 142 -3.83 58.08 -4.74
N GLU A 143 -3.96 57.50 -5.93
CA GLU A 143 -4.69 56.26 -6.20
C GLU A 143 -4.09 55.10 -5.39
N PHE A 144 -2.77 54.88 -5.46
CA PHE A 144 -2.05 53.88 -4.66
C PHE A 144 -2.20 54.08 -3.15
N ALA A 145 -2.26 55.33 -2.66
CA ALA A 145 -2.50 55.62 -1.26
C ALA A 145 -3.94 55.28 -0.83
N ASN A 146 -4.92 55.38 -1.72
CA ASN A 146 -6.30 54.97 -1.49
C ASN A 146 -6.44 53.44 -1.56
N ASP A 147 -5.95 52.81 -2.63
CA ASP A 147 -5.90 51.35 -2.76
C ASP A 147 -5.25 50.68 -1.55
N LYS A 148 -4.16 51.26 -1.02
CA LYS A 148 -3.52 50.78 0.21
C LYS A 148 -4.41 50.89 1.44
N ARG A 149 -5.24 51.93 1.57
CA ARG A 149 -6.22 52.07 2.67
C ARG A 149 -7.32 51.02 2.52
N ASP A 150 -7.88 50.87 1.33
CA ASP A 150 -8.94 49.91 1.02
C ASP A 150 -8.46 48.46 1.23
N LEU A 151 -7.21 48.14 0.86
CA LEU A 151 -6.57 46.85 1.16
C LEU A 151 -6.35 46.61 2.66
N VAL A 152 -6.15 47.66 3.46
CA VAL A 152 -6.07 47.54 4.93
C VAL A 152 -7.46 47.37 5.52
N GLU A 153 -8.45 48.16 5.10
CA GLU A 153 -9.83 48.05 5.58
C GLU A 153 -10.45 46.69 5.24
N THR A 154 -10.30 46.22 4.00
CA THR A 154 -10.76 44.88 3.60
C THR A 154 -10.08 43.77 4.39
N LYS A 155 -8.78 43.88 4.69
CA LYS A 155 -8.08 42.94 5.59
C LYS A 155 -8.63 42.98 7.01
N VAL A 156 -8.81 44.17 7.59
CA VAL A 156 -9.37 44.34 8.94
C VAL A 156 -10.79 43.78 9.02
N ARG A 157 -11.63 44.03 8.00
CA ARG A 157 -12.98 43.48 7.88
C ARG A 157 -12.97 41.95 7.76
N LEU A 158 -12.10 41.39 6.90
CA LEU A 158 -11.98 39.93 6.77
C LEU A 158 -11.50 39.28 8.07
N VAL A 159 -10.55 39.89 8.78
CA VAL A 159 -10.07 39.40 10.08
C VAL A 159 -11.15 39.50 11.16
N SER A 160 -11.93 40.59 11.20
CA SER A 160 -13.02 40.74 12.17
C SER A 160 -14.18 39.78 11.90
N GLU A 161 -14.60 39.63 10.65
CA GLU A 161 -15.59 38.63 10.24
C GLU A 161 -15.11 37.19 10.51
N ALA A 162 -13.86 36.87 10.18
CA ALA A 162 -13.27 35.56 10.45
C ALA A 162 -13.21 35.28 11.95
N SER A 163 -12.80 36.27 12.76
CA SER A 163 -12.79 36.17 14.23
C SER A 163 -14.20 35.94 14.80
N GLN A 164 -15.21 36.67 14.32
CA GLN A 164 -16.61 36.46 14.71
C GLN A 164 -17.09 35.05 14.32
N LYS A 165 -16.87 34.63 13.07
CA LYS A 165 -17.23 33.29 12.57
C LYS A 165 -16.52 32.18 13.37
N LEU A 166 -15.23 32.32 13.67
CA LEU A 166 -14.46 31.39 14.49
C LEU A 166 -15.01 31.35 15.92
N SER A 167 -15.35 32.48 16.53
CA SER A 167 -15.96 32.53 17.87
C SER A 167 -17.31 31.80 17.91
N ALA A 168 -18.13 31.94 16.86
CA ALA A 168 -19.41 31.25 16.73
C ALA A 168 -19.22 29.74 16.52
N ILE A 169 -18.26 29.33 15.67
CA ILE A 169 -17.89 27.92 15.47
C ILE A 169 -17.36 27.32 16.77
N LYS A 170 -16.51 28.03 17.54
CA LYS A 170 -16.00 27.57 18.85
C LYS A 170 -17.13 27.35 19.84
N LYS A 171 -18.11 28.27 19.92
CA LYS A 171 -19.31 28.10 20.77
C LYS A 171 -20.14 26.88 20.34
N LYS A 172 -20.42 26.71 19.04
CA LYS A 172 -21.12 25.53 18.51
C LYS A 172 -20.38 24.23 18.78
N PHE A 173 -19.07 24.20 18.52
CA PHE A 173 -18.21 23.04 18.76
C PHE A 173 -18.17 22.62 20.22
N VAL A 174 -18.06 23.56 21.17
CA VAL A 174 -18.11 23.27 22.61
C VAL A 174 -19.49 22.76 23.03
N ALA A 175 -20.57 23.34 22.50
CA ALA A 175 -21.93 22.90 22.81
C ALA A 175 -22.25 21.50 22.24
N GLU A 176 -21.85 21.21 21.00
CA GLU A 176 -22.02 19.88 20.41
C GLU A 176 -21.10 18.84 21.03
N SER A 177 -19.83 19.18 21.30
CA SER A 177 -18.88 18.27 21.93
C SER A 177 -19.30 17.92 23.35
N SER A 178 -19.72 18.91 24.16
CA SER A 178 -20.22 18.64 25.52
C SER A 178 -21.51 17.80 25.50
N LYS A 179 -22.43 18.05 24.56
CA LYS A 179 -23.63 17.22 24.37
C LYS A 179 -23.28 15.79 23.97
N LYS A 180 -22.38 15.58 23.00
CA LYS A 180 -21.93 14.25 22.56
C LYS A 180 -21.21 13.50 23.67
N VAL A 181 -20.29 14.15 24.39
CA VAL A 181 -19.57 13.56 25.52
C VAL A 181 -20.52 13.20 26.66
N SER A 182 -21.44 14.10 27.04
CA SER A 182 -22.47 13.83 28.05
C SER A 182 -23.38 12.66 27.65
N GLN A 183 -23.79 12.59 26.38
CA GLN A 183 -24.60 11.49 25.85
C GLN A 183 -23.84 10.16 25.88
N HIS A 184 -22.57 10.13 25.47
CA HIS A 184 -21.72 8.94 25.56
C HIS A 184 -21.48 8.50 27.00
N ILE A 185 -21.15 9.42 27.92
CA ILE A 185 -20.95 9.10 29.34
C ILE A 185 -22.25 8.56 29.94
N SER A 186 -23.39 9.20 29.68
CA SER A 186 -24.69 8.73 30.17
C SER A 186 -25.07 7.37 29.59
N GLN A 187 -24.83 7.10 28.31
CA GLN A 187 -25.06 5.80 27.71
C GLN A 187 -24.12 4.72 28.28
N SER A 188 -22.85 5.06 28.52
CA SER A 188 -21.88 4.14 29.14
C SER A 188 -22.28 3.83 30.58
N LEU A 189 -22.51 4.85 31.41
CA LEU A 189 -22.93 4.68 32.81
C LEU A 189 -24.24 3.90 32.93
N ASN A 190 -25.23 4.11 32.05
CA ASN A 190 -26.43 3.28 32.05
C ASN A 190 -26.15 1.82 31.69
N LYS A 191 -25.24 1.54 30.74
CA LYS A 191 -24.82 0.16 30.43
C LYS A 191 -24.08 -0.48 31.60
N GLU A 192 -23.08 0.20 32.17
CA GLU A 192 -22.31 -0.28 33.33
C GLU A 192 -23.22 -0.50 34.55
N LEU A 193 -24.15 0.41 34.85
CA LEU A 193 -25.12 0.25 35.92
C LEU A 193 -26.10 -0.89 35.67
N THR A 194 -26.50 -1.12 34.41
CA THR A 194 -27.37 -2.25 34.06
C THR A 194 -26.62 -3.58 34.20
N SER A 195 -25.36 -3.65 33.74
CA SER A 195 -24.49 -4.81 33.92
C SER A 195 -24.27 -5.10 35.40
N LEU A 196 -23.86 -4.10 36.18
CA LEU A 196 -23.64 -4.22 37.62
C LEU A 196 -24.91 -4.66 38.36
N ASN A 197 -26.09 -4.18 37.98
CA ASN A 197 -27.36 -4.60 38.56
C ASN A 197 -27.68 -6.07 38.22
N GLU A 198 -27.37 -6.51 36.99
CA GLU A 198 -27.52 -7.90 36.58
C GLU A 198 -26.51 -8.83 37.28
N ASP A 199 -25.26 -8.39 37.45
CA ASP A 199 -24.24 -9.08 38.24
C ASP A 199 -24.67 -9.21 39.70
N ILE A 200 -25.25 -8.15 40.29
CA ILE A 200 -25.81 -8.17 41.64
C ILE A 200 -27.00 -9.12 41.75
N LYS A 201 -27.90 -9.18 40.75
CA LYS A 201 -28.99 -10.16 40.72
C LYS A 201 -28.45 -11.58 40.63
N SER A 202 -27.56 -11.86 39.68
CA SER A 202 -26.95 -13.18 39.52
C SER A 202 -26.21 -13.62 40.79
N ALA A 203 -25.48 -12.70 41.45
CA ALA A 203 -24.85 -12.98 42.74
C ALA A 203 -25.87 -13.28 43.85
N ARG A 204 -27.00 -12.54 43.90
CA ARG A 204 -28.10 -12.81 44.85
C ARG A 204 -28.76 -14.16 44.57
N GLU A 205 -29.10 -14.46 43.32
CA GLU A 205 -29.71 -15.72 42.89
C GLU A 205 -28.80 -16.91 43.17
N ASN A 206 -27.50 -16.80 42.87
CA ASN A 206 -26.50 -17.80 43.23
C ASN A 206 -26.37 -17.97 44.76
N SER A 207 -26.37 -16.87 45.53
CA SER A 207 -26.33 -16.95 47.00
C SER A 207 -27.59 -17.57 47.60
N PHE A 208 -28.75 -17.32 46.99
CA PHE A 208 -30.05 -17.87 47.38
C PHE A 208 -30.15 -19.35 47.01
N GLY A 209 -29.76 -19.72 45.79
CA GLY A 209 -29.64 -21.11 45.35
C GLY A 209 -28.66 -21.90 46.21
N ARG A 210 -27.51 -21.31 46.58
CA ARG A 210 -26.57 -21.92 47.54
C ARG A 210 -27.19 -22.10 48.92
N ARG A 211 -27.91 -21.12 49.46
CA ARG A 211 -28.63 -21.24 50.75
C ARG A 211 -29.73 -22.30 50.71
N ILE A 212 -30.51 -22.37 49.63
CA ILE A 212 -31.51 -23.43 49.43
C ILE A 212 -30.83 -24.79 49.34
N PHE A 213 -29.75 -24.92 48.57
CA PHE A 213 -29.02 -26.18 48.44
C PHE A 213 -28.38 -26.61 49.76
N GLU A 214 -27.82 -25.68 50.52
CA GLU A 214 -27.22 -25.91 51.83
C GLU A 214 -28.28 -26.33 52.86
N ALA A 215 -29.41 -25.61 52.93
CA ALA A 215 -30.53 -25.97 53.81
C ALA A 215 -31.20 -27.30 53.41
N PHE A 216 -31.41 -27.53 52.10
CA PHE A 216 -31.92 -28.80 51.59
C PHE A 216 -30.94 -29.94 51.88
N SER A 217 -29.63 -29.72 51.72
CA SER A 217 -28.60 -30.71 52.04
C SER A 217 -28.55 -31.01 53.53
N SER A 218 -28.64 -30.01 54.42
CA SER A 218 -28.69 -30.23 55.87
C SER A 218 -29.95 -30.97 56.31
N GLU A 219 -31.11 -30.61 55.77
CA GLU A 219 -32.38 -31.31 56.07
C GLU A 219 -32.39 -32.73 55.50
N PHE A 220 -31.95 -32.91 54.25
CA PHE A 220 -31.88 -34.21 53.57
C PHE A 220 -30.88 -35.15 54.25
N THR A 221 -29.70 -34.66 54.64
CA THR A 221 -28.73 -35.48 55.39
C THR A 221 -29.25 -35.84 56.78
N THR A 222 -29.89 -34.90 57.48
CA THR A 222 -30.48 -35.15 58.81
C THR A 222 -31.63 -36.17 58.74
N THR A 223 -32.57 -35.99 57.80
CA THR A 223 -33.68 -36.92 57.58
C THR A 223 -33.19 -38.28 57.10
N HIS A 224 -32.33 -38.39 56.09
CA HIS A 224 -31.82 -39.69 55.66
C HIS A 224 -30.96 -40.39 56.72
N LEU A 225 -30.18 -39.70 57.57
CA LEU A 225 -29.49 -40.36 58.67
C LEU A 225 -30.48 -40.91 59.70
N ASN A 226 -31.52 -40.15 60.03
CA ASN A 226 -32.56 -40.54 60.99
C ASN A 226 -33.42 -41.69 60.45
N GLU A 227 -33.85 -41.63 59.19
CA GLU A 227 -34.57 -42.72 58.51
C GLU A 227 -33.71 -43.97 58.40
N ASN A 228 -32.44 -43.87 57.97
CA ASN A 228 -31.54 -45.02 57.95
C ASN A 228 -31.30 -45.57 59.37
N ALA A 229 -31.28 -44.74 60.41
CA ALA A 229 -31.21 -45.21 61.79
C ALA A 229 -32.49 -45.93 62.24
N ALA A 230 -33.67 -45.43 61.86
CA ALA A 230 -34.96 -46.06 62.13
C ALA A 230 -35.11 -47.39 61.36
N ILE A 231 -34.77 -47.42 60.07
CA ILE A 231 -34.76 -48.63 59.24
C ILE A 231 -33.78 -49.67 59.82
N ARG A 232 -32.57 -49.26 60.25
CA ARG A 232 -31.64 -50.18 60.93
C ARG A 232 -32.17 -50.71 62.27
N LYS A 233 -32.97 -49.93 63.02
CA LYS A 233 -33.64 -50.41 64.23
C LYS A 233 -34.75 -51.42 63.89
N LEU A 234 -35.65 -51.07 62.98
CA LEU A 234 -36.72 -51.95 62.51
C LEU A 234 -36.18 -53.25 61.91
N GLN A 235 -35.09 -53.20 61.14
CA GLN A 235 -34.46 -54.39 60.58
C GLN A 235 -33.84 -55.28 61.69
N LYS A 236 -33.23 -54.69 62.73
CA LYS A 236 -32.76 -55.45 63.90
C LYS A 236 -33.91 -56.08 64.68
N GLU A 237 -34.98 -55.34 64.91
CA GLU A 237 -36.20 -55.84 65.56
C GLU A 237 -36.83 -56.98 64.75
N LEU A 238 -36.91 -56.84 63.42
CA LEU A 238 -37.38 -57.89 62.52
C LEU A 238 -36.48 -59.14 62.61
N THR A 239 -35.16 -59.01 62.55
CA THR A 239 -34.25 -60.17 62.70
C THR A 239 -34.37 -60.85 64.07
N ASN A 240 -34.63 -60.09 65.14
CA ASN A 240 -34.86 -60.63 66.47
C ASN A 240 -36.24 -61.31 66.58
N LYS A 241 -37.26 -60.81 65.87
CA LYS A 241 -38.58 -61.45 65.77
C LYS A 241 -38.51 -62.72 64.95
N ASP A 242 -37.76 -62.73 63.85
CA ASP A 242 -37.54 -63.93 63.03
C ASP A 242 -36.73 -64.99 63.80
N SER A 243 -35.72 -64.62 64.61
CA SER A 243 -35.02 -65.59 65.45
C SER A 243 -35.95 -66.17 66.52
N GLN A 244 -36.74 -65.34 67.21
CA GLN A 244 -37.77 -65.79 68.17
C GLN A 244 -38.84 -66.68 67.50
N LEU A 245 -39.28 -66.37 66.29
CA LEU A 245 -40.24 -67.20 65.53
C LEU A 245 -39.62 -68.54 65.12
N ASN A 246 -38.36 -68.56 64.68
CA ASN A 246 -37.67 -69.82 64.37
C ASN A 246 -37.43 -70.69 65.62
N GLU A 247 -37.04 -70.08 66.75
CA GLU A 247 -36.91 -70.78 68.02
C GLU A 247 -38.26 -71.35 68.49
N THR A 248 -39.31 -70.53 68.54
CA THR A 248 -40.66 -70.99 68.93
C THR A 248 -41.24 -72.02 67.97
N PHE A 249 -40.99 -71.92 66.66
CA PHE A 249 -41.38 -72.95 65.68
C PHE A 249 -40.60 -74.26 65.90
N SER A 250 -39.31 -74.19 66.23
CA SER A 250 -38.50 -75.38 66.57
C SER A 250 -38.99 -76.06 67.86
N VAL A 251 -39.40 -75.27 68.86
CA VAL A 251 -39.97 -75.74 70.13
C VAL A 251 -41.36 -76.34 69.90
N ALA A 252 -42.23 -75.65 69.17
CA ALA A 252 -43.57 -76.14 68.81
C ALA A 252 -43.49 -77.45 68.01
N LYS A 253 -42.52 -77.59 67.09
CA LYS A 253 -42.28 -78.84 66.35
C LYS A 253 -41.87 -79.98 67.28
N LYS A 254 -40.98 -79.74 68.25
CA LYS A 254 -40.60 -80.74 69.28
C LYS A 254 -41.79 -81.14 70.14
N TYR A 255 -42.58 -80.18 70.62
CA TYR A 255 -43.79 -80.46 71.41
C TYR A 255 -44.83 -81.25 70.60
N LYS A 256 -45.05 -80.91 69.31
CA LYS A 256 -45.98 -81.65 68.45
C LYS A 256 -45.53 -83.10 68.23
N GLN A 257 -44.23 -83.35 68.03
CA GLN A 257 -43.69 -84.71 67.94
C GLN A 257 -43.87 -85.49 69.26
N LEU A 258 -43.69 -84.82 70.40
CA LEU A 258 -43.89 -85.43 71.72
C LEU A 258 -45.37 -85.77 71.98
N THR A 259 -46.32 -84.89 71.63
CA THR A 259 -47.76 -85.14 71.80
C THR A 259 -48.29 -86.18 70.82
N GLU A 260 -47.81 -86.21 69.58
CA GLU A 260 -48.11 -87.30 68.63
C GLU A 260 -47.61 -88.66 69.15
N SER A 261 -46.43 -88.71 69.77
CA SER A 261 -45.91 -89.92 70.41
C SER A 261 -46.78 -90.36 71.60
N LYS A 262 -47.09 -89.43 72.51
CA LYS A 262 -47.89 -89.74 73.71
C LYS A 262 -49.35 -90.08 73.40
N ASN A 263 -49.97 -89.47 72.39
CA ASN A 263 -51.32 -89.83 71.96
C ASN A 263 -51.40 -91.24 71.37
N LYS A 264 -50.37 -91.67 70.62
CA LYS A 264 -50.27 -93.08 70.14
C LYS A 264 -50.12 -94.06 71.29
N GLU A 265 -49.28 -93.74 72.27
CA GLU A 265 -49.11 -94.54 73.49
C GLU A 265 -50.43 -94.68 74.26
N ILE A 266 -51.17 -93.57 74.45
CA ILE A 266 -52.49 -93.58 75.09
C ILE A 266 -53.52 -94.40 74.28
N GLN A 267 -53.56 -94.29 72.95
CA GLN A 267 -54.46 -95.10 72.13
C GLN A 267 -54.17 -96.59 72.27
N ASN A 268 -52.90 -97.00 72.19
CA ASN A 268 -52.50 -98.40 72.34
C ASN A 268 -52.89 -98.95 73.73
N ILE A 269 -52.73 -98.16 74.80
CA ILE A 269 -53.14 -98.56 76.17
C ILE A 269 -54.67 -98.69 76.27
N LYS A 270 -55.43 -97.75 75.71
CA LYS A 270 -56.90 -97.83 75.71
C LYS A 270 -57.41 -99.05 74.94
N GLU A 271 -56.90 -99.28 73.73
CA GLU A 271 -57.28 -100.46 72.92
C GLU A 271 -56.92 -101.76 73.63
N HIS A 272 -55.78 -101.81 74.35
CA HIS A 272 -55.40 -102.98 75.14
C HIS A 272 -56.35 -103.24 76.32
N ASN A 273 -56.74 -102.21 77.07
CA ASN A 273 -57.66 -102.35 78.20
C ASN A 273 -59.09 -102.70 77.73
N GLU A 274 -59.60 -102.01 76.70
CA GLU A 274 -60.91 -102.32 76.09
C GLU A 274 -60.93 -103.75 75.53
N ARG A 275 -59.79 -104.25 75.03
CA ARG A 275 -59.63 -105.65 74.62
C ARG A 275 -59.77 -106.60 75.80
N THR A 276 -59.04 -106.39 76.89
CA THR A 276 -59.03 -107.32 78.02
C THR A 276 -60.39 -107.37 78.71
N ASP A 277 -61.02 -106.22 78.94
CA ASP A 277 -62.30 -106.13 79.63
C ASP A 277 -63.41 -106.85 78.85
N THR A 278 -63.48 -106.63 77.52
CA THR A 278 -64.48 -107.30 76.66
C THR A 278 -64.23 -108.80 76.51
N LEU A 279 -62.97 -109.25 76.51
CA LEU A 279 -62.62 -110.68 76.48
C LEU A 279 -63.04 -111.39 77.78
N ASP A 280 -62.76 -110.79 78.94
CA ASP A 280 -63.12 -111.40 80.22
C ASP A 280 -64.62 -111.36 80.50
N GLU A 281 -65.35 -110.30 80.10
CA GLU A 281 -66.81 -110.24 80.19
C GLU A 281 -67.46 -111.38 79.40
N LEU A 282 -67.11 -111.53 78.11
CA LEU A 282 -67.67 -112.56 77.23
C LEU A 282 -67.36 -113.98 77.71
N LEU A 283 -66.15 -114.21 78.22
CA LEU A 283 -65.72 -115.54 78.63
C LEU A 283 -66.19 -115.94 80.04
N ARG A 284 -66.69 -115.02 80.87
CA ARG A 284 -67.12 -115.26 82.26
C ARG A 284 -68.22 -116.32 82.45
N PRO A 285 -69.21 -116.51 81.55
CA PRO A 285 -70.27 -117.51 81.74
C PRO A 285 -69.86 -118.95 81.39
N LEU A 286 -68.67 -119.16 80.83
CA LEU A 286 -68.24 -120.48 80.31
C LEU A 286 -67.43 -121.26 81.35
N ARG A 287 -67.67 -122.58 81.42
CA ARG A 287 -66.83 -123.51 82.18
C ARG A 287 -65.42 -123.55 81.59
N THR A 288 -64.40 -123.70 82.44
CA THR A 288 -62.95 -123.64 82.13
C THR A 288 -62.56 -124.20 80.76
N ASP A 289 -62.92 -125.45 80.50
CA ASP A 289 -62.54 -126.20 79.29
C ASP A 289 -63.13 -125.59 78.01
N LYS A 290 -64.28 -124.90 78.12
CA LYS A 290 -64.91 -124.14 77.04
C LYS A 290 -64.39 -122.70 76.96
N LYS A 291 -63.93 -122.12 78.10
CA LYS A 291 -63.31 -120.78 78.17
C LYS A 291 -62.03 -120.73 77.33
N GLU A 292 -61.15 -121.73 77.47
CA GLU A 292 -59.85 -121.78 76.81
C GLU A 292 -59.95 -121.99 75.28
N VAL A 293 -60.84 -122.88 74.83
CA VAL A 293 -61.11 -123.08 73.39
C VAL A 293 -61.67 -121.81 72.76
N MET A 294 -62.54 -121.09 73.46
CA MET A 294 -63.10 -119.82 72.97
C MET A 294 -62.07 -118.68 72.99
N HIS A 295 -61.20 -118.60 74.01
CA HIS A 295 -60.12 -117.62 74.07
C HIS A 295 -59.18 -117.71 72.86
N ASN A 296 -58.71 -118.92 72.54
CA ASN A 296 -57.81 -119.15 71.39
C ASN A 296 -58.47 -118.87 70.03
N LEU A 297 -59.80 -118.96 69.93
CA LEU A 297 -60.56 -118.56 68.72
C LEU A 297 -60.73 -117.04 68.59
N LEU A 298 -60.59 -116.28 69.68
CA LEU A 298 -60.81 -114.82 69.73
C LEU A 298 -59.51 -114.00 69.76
N GLU A 299 -58.35 -114.63 69.98
CA GLU A 299 -57.04 -113.97 70.12
C GLU A 299 -56.68 -113.05 68.93
N ASN A 300 -57.07 -113.41 67.70
CA ASN A 300 -56.76 -112.64 66.47
C ASN A 300 -57.94 -111.79 65.94
N VAL A 301 -59.00 -111.56 66.73
CA VAL A 301 -60.15 -110.73 66.34
C VAL A 301 -60.00 -109.30 66.89
N GLN A 302 -60.28 -108.27 66.08
CA GLN A 302 -60.26 -106.87 66.52
C GLN A 302 -61.22 -106.62 67.70
N THR A 303 -60.87 -105.70 68.60
CA THR A 303 -61.67 -105.36 69.81
C THR A 303 -63.15 -105.15 69.51
N ASN A 304 -63.44 -104.26 68.56
CA ASN A 304 -64.79 -103.91 68.09
C ASN A 304 -65.59 -105.08 67.48
N ARG A 305 -65.00 -106.27 67.34
CA ARG A 305 -65.60 -107.47 66.73
C ARG A 305 -65.60 -108.69 67.66
N LEU A 306 -65.09 -108.56 68.89
CA LEU A 306 -65.02 -109.66 69.86
C LEU A 306 -66.40 -110.26 70.18
N GLN A 307 -67.39 -109.41 70.47
CA GLN A 307 -68.76 -109.86 70.83
C GLN A 307 -69.41 -110.70 69.71
N GLY A 308 -69.45 -110.18 68.48
CA GLY A 308 -70.06 -110.90 67.35
C GLY A 308 -69.28 -112.15 66.91
N ALA A 309 -67.97 -112.21 67.16
CA ALA A 309 -67.21 -113.45 66.97
C ALA A 309 -67.55 -114.49 68.05
N PHE A 310 -67.62 -114.08 69.32
CA PHE A 310 -67.99 -114.95 70.45
C PHE A 310 -69.36 -115.61 70.24
N GLU A 311 -70.39 -114.82 69.91
CA GLU A 311 -71.74 -115.35 69.64
C GLU A 311 -71.77 -116.35 68.49
N LYS A 312 -70.98 -116.12 67.44
CA LYS A 312 -70.91 -117.01 66.27
C LYS A 312 -70.30 -118.39 66.60
N TYR A 313 -69.32 -118.45 67.50
CA TYR A 313 -68.68 -119.70 67.89
C TYR A 313 -69.40 -120.43 69.04
N LEU A 314 -70.22 -119.72 69.81
CA LEU A 314 -70.93 -120.26 70.99
C LEU A 314 -71.82 -121.50 70.71
N PRO A 315 -72.61 -121.57 69.62
CA PRO A 315 -73.40 -122.76 69.30
C PRO A 315 -72.53 -124.01 69.03
N SER A 316 -71.41 -123.86 68.32
CA SER A 316 -70.48 -124.95 68.03
C SER A 316 -69.76 -125.47 69.30
N VAL A 317 -69.51 -124.57 70.25
CA VAL A 317 -68.90 -124.89 71.55
C VAL A 317 -69.92 -125.49 72.54
N LEU A 318 -71.23 -125.26 72.36
CA LEU A 318 -72.28 -125.83 73.22
C LEU A 318 -72.82 -127.19 72.73
N ASN A 319 -73.17 -127.34 71.45
CA ASN A 319 -73.96 -128.47 70.93
C ASN A 319 -73.17 -129.47 70.06
N SER A 320 -72.00 -129.91 70.52
CA SER A 320 -71.19 -130.93 69.85
C SER A 320 -71.18 -132.26 70.63
N ASN A 321 -72.05 -133.20 70.24
CA ASN A 321 -71.98 -134.59 70.68
C ASN A 321 -71.40 -135.48 69.55
N THR A 322 -70.24 -136.07 69.81
CA THR A 322 -69.49 -137.07 69.02
C THR A 322 -68.73 -136.65 67.74
N LYS A 323 -67.55 -137.31 67.58
CA LYS A 323 -66.70 -137.49 66.38
C LYS A 323 -65.74 -136.37 65.91
N THR A 324 -64.59 -136.31 66.61
CA THR A 324 -63.23 -136.57 66.08
C THR A 324 -62.78 -136.02 64.70
N THR A 325 -61.78 -135.13 64.67
CA THR A 325 -60.35 -135.35 64.24
C THR A 325 -59.59 -133.99 64.17
N LYS A 326 -58.60 -133.73 65.03
CA LYS A 326 -57.12 -133.86 64.82
C LYS A 326 -56.43 -132.95 63.76
N ALA A 327 -55.84 -131.87 64.28
CA ALA A 327 -54.45 -131.37 64.07
C ALA A 327 -53.98 -130.70 62.76
N SER A 328 -53.24 -129.58 62.89
CA SER A 328 -51.79 -129.45 62.53
C SER A 328 -51.32 -128.11 61.89
N ASN A 329 -50.50 -127.32 62.63
CA ASN A 329 -49.30 -126.54 62.18
C ASN A 329 -49.41 -125.41 61.12
N SER A 330 -48.43 -124.50 60.89
CA SER A 330 -47.36 -123.84 61.68
C SER A 330 -46.54 -122.88 60.75
N LYS A 331 -45.66 -122.01 61.32
CA LYS A 331 -44.58 -121.18 60.68
C LYS A 331 -44.98 -119.86 59.96
N ARG A 332 -44.07 -118.89 59.66
CA ARG A 332 -42.89 -118.26 60.36
C ARG A 332 -42.26 -117.18 59.43
N ASN A 333 -41.56 -116.18 59.99
CA ASN A 333 -40.44 -115.38 59.44
C ASN A 333 -40.64 -113.93 58.88
N LEU A 334 -39.52 -113.19 58.93
CA LEU A 334 -39.32 -111.73 58.77
C LEU A 334 -38.75 -111.35 57.39
N ASN A 335 -38.66 -110.04 57.09
CA ASN A 335 -37.38 -109.38 56.75
C ASN A 335 -37.47 -107.84 56.71
N GLU A 336 -36.30 -107.17 56.70
CA GLU A 336 -36.09 -105.78 57.11
C GLU A 336 -35.52 -104.86 55.99
N SER A 337 -35.91 -103.58 56.07
CA SER A 337 -35.27 -102.31 55.62
C SER A 337 -34.01 -102.30 54.71
N VAL A 338 -33.97 -101.33 53.76
CA VAL A 338 -33.14 -100.09 53.87
C VAL A 338 -33.41 -99.16 52.66
N ALA A 339 -33.33 -97.85 52.87
CA ALA A 339 -33.64 -96.79 51.90
C ALA A 339 -32.51 -95.74 51.81
N ARG A 340 -32.41 -94.96 50.70
CA ARG A 340 -31.98 -93.53 50.73
C ARG A 340 -32.02 -92.76 49.37
N THR A 341 -32.52 -91.51 49.44
CA THR A 341 -32.08 -90.21 48.81
C THR A 341 -31.51 -90.15 47.36
N GLY A 342 -31.71 -89.10 46.54
CA GLY A 342 -32.38 -87.78 46.69
C GLY A 342 -31.46 -86.57 46.38
N ASN A 343 -32.01 -85.44 45.86
CA ASN A 343 -31.38 -84.11 45.60
C ASN A 343 -30.36 -84.04 44.42
N LYS A 344 -29.99 -82.92 43.74
CA LYS A 344 -30.30 -81.46 43.64
C LYS A 344 -29.51 -80.89 42.42
N THR A 345 -29.36 -79.59 42.11
CA THR A 345 -30.25 -78.47 41.67
C THR A 345 -29.33 -77.35 41.13
N ALA A 346 -29.69 -76.60 40.06
CA ALA A 346 -28.93 -75.41 39.66
C ALA A 346 -29.76 -74.23 39.09
N LYS A 347 -29.33 -73.01 39.44
CA LYS A 347 -29.58 -71.67 38.86
C LYS A 347 -28.17 -71.03 38.62
N PRO A 348 -28.02 -69.74 38.27
CA PRO A 348 -28.49 -68.95 37.12
C PRO A 348 -27.28 -68.36 36.32
N LYS A 349 -27.49 -67.36 35.42
CA LYS A 349 -26.45 -66.43 34.95
C LYS A 349 -26.98 -64.99 34.85
N LYS A 350 -26.08 -64.00 35.01
CA LYS A 350 -26.30 -62.56 34.74
C LYS A 350 -24.95 -61.92 34.35
N ASP A 351 -24.96 -60.90 33.50
CA ASP A 351 -23.79 -60.30 32.87
C ASP A 351 -23.12 -59.13 33.62
N ASN A 352 -21.80 -59.02 33.40
CA ASN A 352 -20.95 -57.86 33.11
C ASN A 352 -21.41 -56.43 33.50
N ASN A 353 -20.57 -55.69 34.24
CA ASN A 353 -19.61 -54.74 33.63
C ASN A 353 -18.76 -54.00 34.70
N TYR A 354 -17.44 -53.99 34.53
CA TYR A 354 -16.50 -53.12 35.24
C TYR A 354 -15.69 -52.36 34.19
N ASP A 355 -16.05 -51.11 33.92
CA ASP A 355 -15.34 -50.28 32.93
C ASP A 355 -15.32 -48.81 33.37
N ASN A 356 -14.35 -48.46 34.24
CA ASN A 356 -14.18 -47.10 34.78
C ASN A 356 -12.70 -46.70 35.00
N ASN A 357 -11.72 -47.58 34.75
CA ASN A 357 -10.29 -47.30 35.03
C ASN A 357 -9.67 -46.20 34.14
N ILE A 358 -10.32 -45.78 33.05
CA ILE A 358 -9.77 -44.79 32.11
C ILE A 358 -9.89 -43.35 32.67
N VAL A 359 -10.91 -43.06 33.48
CA VAL A 359 -11.19 -41.70 33.98
C VAL A 359 -10.16 -41.23 35.00
N ASP A 360 -9.73 -42.12 35.90
CA ASP A 360 -8.79 -41.76 36.97
C ASP A 360 -7.34 -41.68 36.46
N ILE A 361 -6.96 -42.50 35.46
CA ILE A 361 -5.67 -42.37 34.77
C ILE A 361 -5.58 -41.02 34.03
N LYS A 362 -6.67 -40.56 33.40
CA LYS A 362 -6.68 -39.26 32.71
C LYS A 362 -6.49 -38.07 33.67
N LYS A 363 -7.03 -38.14 34.89
CA LYS A 363 -6.83 -37.11 35.93
C LYS A 363 -5.41 -37.07 36.49
N LEU A 364 -4.76 -38.23 36.67
CA LEU A 364 -3.38 -38.32 37.16
C LEU A 364 -2.32 -37.84 36.15
N ALA A 365 -2.63 -37.87 34.85
CA ALA A 365 -1.70 -37.49 33.78
C ALA A 365 -1.68 -36.00 33.41
N GLY A 366 -2.48 -35.14 34.05
CA GLY A 366 -2.37 -33.68 33.92
C GLY A 366 -2.73 -33.08 32.55
N LEU A 367 -3.50 -33.80 31.72
CA LEU A 367 -4.00 -33.34 30.43
C LEU A 367 -5.52 -33.14 30.49
N LYS A 368 -6.04 -32.06 29.88
CA LYS A 368 -7.50 -31.77 29.82
C LYS A 368 -8.29 -32.86 29.09
#